data_AF-A0A1Q7KI80-F1
#
_entry.id   AF-A0A1Q7KI80-F1
#
_cell.length_a   1.000
_cell.length_b   1.000
_cell.length_c   1.000
_cell.angle_alpha   90.00
_cell.angle_beta   90.00
_cell.angle_gamma   90.00
#
_symmetry.space_group_name_H-M   'P 1'
#
loop_
_entity.id
_entity.type
_entity.pdbx_description
1 polymer ?
#
loop_
_entity_poly.entity_id
_entity_poly.type
_entity_poly.pdbx_seq_one_letter_code
_entity_poly.pdbx_strand_id
1 'polypeptide(L)'
;MEVESDVAEKSPLKEEVKQEESVKGNEVISGGKTAQILIEEETLSPADFHNNDNKILAVLNEAGSNYSFKGLMRKLNLHQQSLSRALHRLEEMGFVEKSPLGYKLSKNGESTIPRTDLHRPKGREYMQLLQTYIPLNIRAVQVVRQLVGRWFKNLRWLGMIESGTGYTLQWTSDDGSFEINLRLIADYIIIETNASTEKEKVEAMVGSYAIYEQITKVMHSELGAFADRQLFASSLTNN
;
A
#
# COMPACT_ATOMS: atom_id res chain seq x y z
N MET A 1 62.06 -24.33 33.98
CA MET A 1 61.65 -23.35 35.00
C MET A 1 60.40 -23.93 35.66
N GLU A 2 60.42 -23.90 36.98
CA GLU A 2 59.72 -24.70 37.99
C GLU A 2 58.16 -24.61 38.07
N VAL A 3 57.54 -25.76 38.40
CA VAL A 3 56.33 -26.12 39.23
C VAL A 3 55.10 -25.19 39.32
N GLU A 4 53.85 -25.67 39.12
CA GLU A 4 52.85 -26.20 40.11
C GLU A 4 52.66 -25.30 41.36
N SER A 5 51.50 -25.00 41.96
CA SER A 5 50.09 -25.44 41.94
C SER A 5 49.28 -24.45 42.83
N ASP A 6 47.99 -24.20 42.58
CA ASP A 6 46.81 -24.61 43.39
C ASP A 6 46.14 -23.53 44.29
N VAL A 7 44.81 -23.44 44.08
CA VAL A 7 43.71 -23.45 45.08
C VAL A 7 43.23 -22.19 45.85
N ALA A 8 41.89 -22.12 45.88
CA ALA A 8 40.93 -21.54 46.84
C ALA A 8 40.53 -20.06 46.71
N GLU A 9 39.31 -19.72 46.27
CA GLU A 9 37.98 -19.93 46.89
C GLU A 9 37.58 -18.78 47.83
N LYS A 10 36.58 -17.99 47.43
CA LYS A 10 35.39 -17.61 48.22
C LYS A 10 34.56 -16.52 47.51
N SER A 11 33.40 -16.91 46.98
CA SER A 11 32.18 -16.12 47.18
C SER A 11 31.73 -16.28 48.64
N PRO A 12 30.88 -15.41 49.22
CA PRO A 12 29.45 -15.68 49.06
C PRO A 12 28.47 -14.46 49.21
N LEU A 13 27.25 -14.67 48.70
CA LEU A 13 25.94 -14.16 49.18
C LEU A 13 25.59 -12.68 48.93
N LYS A 14 24.64 -12.38 48.03
CA LYS A 14 23.15 -12.41 48.16
C LYS A 14 22.59 -11.18 48.88
N GLU A 15 21.78 -10.40 48.17
CA GLU A 15 20.46 -9.98 48.66
C GLU A 15 19.54 -9.61 47.49
N GLU A 16 18.44 -10.36 47.38
CA GLU A 16 17.24 -10.01 46.64
C GLU A 16 16.48 -8.92 47.42
N VAL A 17 15.93 -7.91 46.73
CA VAL A 17 14.67 -7.29 47.16
C VAL A 17 13.78 -7.07 45.95
N LYS A 18 12.57 -7.63 46.06
CA LYS A 18 11.42 -7.57 45.17
C LYS A 18 10.60 -6.29 45.40
N GLN A 19 9.92 -5.90 44.31
CA GLN A 19 8.59 -5.26 44.22
C GLN A 19 8.44 -3.81 44.72
N GLU A 20 7.94 -2.96 43.82
CA GLU A 20 6.62 -2.35 44.04
C GLU A 20 5.94 -2.00 42.70
N GLU A 21 4.79 -2.65 42.53
CA GLU A 21 3.84 -2.55 41.44
C GLU A 21 2.80 -1.50 41.86
N SER A 22 2.90 -0.27 41.33
CA SER A 22 1.94 0.79 41.64
C SER A 22 0.69 0.64 40.77
N VAL A 23 -0.23 -0.21 41.21
CA VAL A 23 -1.63 -0.24 40.76
C VAL A 23 -2.31 1.03 41.28
N LYS A 24 -2.53 2.02 40.41
CA LYS A 24 -3.45 3.14 40.70
C LYS A 24 -4.89 2.67 40.48
N GLY A 25 -5.49 2.10 41.53
CA GLY A 25 -6.94 1.98 41.63
C GLY A 25 -7.53 3.36 41.92
N ASN A 26 -8.46 3.81 41.08
CA ASN A 26 -9.32 4.94 41.45
C ASN A 26 -10.56 4.38 42.14
N GLU A 27 -10.75 4.84 43.38
CA GLU A 27 -11.93 4.60 44.20
C GLU A 27 -13.22 5.08 43.52
N VAL A 28 -14.24 4.25 43.68
CA VAL A 28 -15.62 4.51 43.28
C VAL A 28 -16.28 5.36 44.37
N ILE A 29 -16.58 6.62 44.06
CA ILE A 29 -17.53 7.41 44.84
C ILE A 29 -18.84 7.50 44.03
N SER A 30 -19.83 6.76 44.52
CA SER A 30 -21.21 6.73 44.03
C SER A 30 -21.93 8.04 44.37
N GLY A 31 -22.32 8.80 43.34
CA GLY A 31 -23.26 9.92 43.44
C GLY A 31 -24.03 10.09 42.13
N GLY A 32 -25.33 9.84 42.17
CA GLY A 32 -26.21 9.72 41.00
C GLY A 32 -26.13 10.89 40.00
N LYS A 33 -25.82 10.54 38.76
CA LYS A 33 -26.24 11.19 37.51
C LYS A 33 -25.90 10.23 36.38
N THR A 34 -26.80 10.12 35.41
CA THR A 34 -26.70 9.30 34.18
C THR A 34 -25.25 9.14 33.69
N ALA A 35 -24.70 7.94 33.87
CA ALA A 35 -23.39 7.58 33.33
C ALA A 35 -23.53 7.46 31.81
N GLN A 36 -23.10 8.50 31.10
CA GLN A 36 -22.77 8.35 29.69
C GLN A 36 -21.45 7.57 29.66
N ILE A 37 -21.52 6.30 29.27
CA ILE A 37 -20.32 5.51 28.99
C ILE A 37 -19.73 6.13 27.73
N LEU A 38 -18.72 6.97 27.90
CA LEU A 38 -17.83 7.37 26.83
C LEU A 38 -17.09 6.08 26.45
N ILE A 39 -17.54 5.41 25.39
CA ILE A 39 -16.72 4.40 24.74
C ILE A 39 -15.62 5.23 24.08
N GLU A 40 -14.48 5.36 24.76
CA GLU A 40 -13.24 5.78 24.11
C GLU A 40 -13.02 4.73 23.02
N GLU A 41 -13.22 5.11 21.75
CA GLU A 41 -12.67 4.34 20.65
C GLU A 41 -11.16 4.32 20.90
N GLU A 42 -10.66 3.19 21.39
CA GLU A 42 -9.27 2.98 21.73
C GLU A 42 -8.47 3.05 20.41
N THR A 43 -8.07 4.26 20.04
CA THR A 43 -7.24 4.49 18.87
C THR A 43 -5.88 3.88 19.14
N LEU A 44 -5.57 2.78 18.46
CA LEU A 44 -4.30 2.09 18.63
C LEU A 44 -3.16 2.95 18.12
N SER A 45 -2.10 2.99 18.91
CA SER A 45 -0.89 3.72 18.57
C SER A 45 0.00 2.88 17.65
N PRO A 46 0.80 3.49 16.77
CA PRO A 46 1.86 2.78 16.05
C PRO A 46 2.81 1.98 16.97
N ALA A 47 2.91 2.31 18.26
CA ALA A 47 3.71 1.59 19.24
C ALA A 47 3.19 0.16 19.53
N ASP A 48 1.92 -0.11 19.27
CA ASP A 48 1.27 -1.40 19.58
C ASP A 48 1.59 -2.47 18.52
N PHE A 49 2.23 -2.08 17.41
CA PHE A 49 2.50 -2.93 16.26
C PHE A 49 4.00 -3.23 16.08
N HIS A 50 4.32 -4.39 15.51
CA HIS A 50 5.70 -4.70 15.14
C HIS A 50 6.17 -3.76 14.01
N ASN A 51 7.49 -3.55 13.88
CA ASN A 51 8.06 -2.68 12.83
C ASN A 51 7.56 -3.03 11.41
N ASN A 52 7.46 -4.32 11.07
CA ASN A 52 6.97 -4.73 9.76
C ASN A 52 5.46 -4.52 9.60
N ASP A 53 4.69 -4.60 10.68
CA ASP A 53 3.25 -4.33 10.67
C ASP A 53 3.03 -2.85 10.37
N ASN A 54 3.72 -1.97 11.10
CA ASN A 54 3.69 -0.52 10.86
C ASN A 54 4.05 -0.15 9.43
N LYS A 55 5.06 -0.81 8.84
CA LYS A 55 5.43 -0.60 7.43
C LYS A 55 4.29 -0.99 6.47
N ILE A 56 3.65 -2.14 6.69
CA ILE A 56 2.54 -2.61 5.87
C ILE A 56 1.35 -1.68 6.01
N LEU A 57 0.95 -1.38 7.25
CA LEU A 57 -0.15 -0.47 7.55
C LEU A 57 0.12 0.90 6.94
N ALA A 58 1.36 1.42 6.98
CA ALA A 58 1.68 2.73 6.41
C ALA A 58 1.46 2.80 4.89
N VAL A 59 1.72 1.69 4.18
CA VAL A 59 1.47 1.59 2.74
C VAL A 59 -0.02 1.39 2.44
N LEU A 60 -0.75 0.65 3.27
CA LEU A 60 -2.17 0.37 3.08
C LEU A 60 -3.09 1.49 3.58
N ASN A 61 -2.59 2.41 4.41
CA ASN A 61 -3.33 3.55 4.99
C ASN A 61 -3.65 4.66 3.99
N GLU A 62 -3.62 4.34 2.69
CA GLU A 62 -4.21 5.17 1.65
C GLU A 62 -5.56 4.55 1.24
N ALA A 63 -6.62 5.37 1.32
CA ALA A 63 -7.98 4.91 1.06
C ALA A 63 -8.10 4.30 -0.33
N GLY A 64 -8.74 3.14 -0.42
CA GLY A 64 -8.89 2.40 -1.69
C GLY A 64 -7.57 1.83 -2.23
N SER A 65 -6.49 1.85 -1.46
CA SER A 65 -5.25 1.17 -1.83
C SER A 65 -5.41 -0.34 -1.82
N ASN A 66 -4.72 -0.98 -2.76
CA ASN A 66 -4.71 -2.43 -2.90
C ASN A 66 -3.39 -2.88 -3.53
N TYR A 67 -2.63 -3.69 -2.80
CA TYR A 67 -1.31 -4.12 -3.24
C TYR A 67 -1.18 -5.63 -3.29
N SER A 68 -0.60 -6.13 -4.38
CA SER A 68 -0.28 -7.55 -4.50
C SER A 68 0.77 -7.96 -3.45
N PHE A 69 0.81 -9.25 -3.08
CA PHE A 69 1.83 -9.77 -2.16
C PHE A 69 3.25 -9.38 -2.61
N LYS A 70 3.55 -9.64 -3.90
CA LYS A 70 4.86 -9.32 -4.47
C LYS A 70 5.07 -7.81 -4.60
N GLY A 71 4.00 -7.03 -4.72
CA GLY A 71 4.04 -5.58 -4.68
C GLY A 71 4.49 -5.05 -3.32
N LEU A 72 3.82 -5.48 -2.23
CA LEU A 72 4.23 -5.15 -0.86
C LEU A 72 5.66 -5.58 -0.57
N MET A 73 6.04 -6.78 -1.00
CA MET A 73 7.40 -7.30 -0.84
C MET A 73 8.46 -6.37 -1.43
N ARG A 74 8.24 -5.86 -2.66
CA ARG A 74 9.14 -4.91 -3.33
C ARG A 74 9.10 -3.54 -2.68
N LYS A 75 7.90 -2.98 -2.49
CA LYS A 75 7.70 -1.62 -1.97
C LYS A 75 8.27 -1.44 -0.56
N LEU A 76 8.22 -2.49 0.25
CA LEU A 76 8.70 -2.48 1.64
C LEU A 76 10.09 -3.10 1.80
N ASN A 77 10.66 -3.66 0.73
CA ASN A 77 11.90 -4.44 0.75
C ASN A 77 11.89 -5.53 1.87
N LEU A 78 10.80 -6.29 1.96
CA LEU A 78 10.62 -7.32 2.98
C LEU A 78 10.85 -8.71 2.39
N HIS A 79 11.50 -9.58 3.16
CA HIS A 79 11.60 -11.00 2.80
C HIS A 79 10.23 -11.69 2.83
N GLN A 80 10.01 -12.66 1.94
CA GLN A 80 8.71 -13.34 1.75
C GLN A 80 8.15 -13.92 3.05
N GLN A 81 8.98 -14.59 3.87
CA GLN A 81 8.51 -15.17 5.13
C GLN A 81 8.10 -14.10 6.15
N SER A 82 8.86 -13.01 6.24
CA SER A 82 8.58 -11.90 7.15
C SER A 82 7.28 -11.19 6.77
N LEU A 83 7.08 -10.93 5.47
CA LEU A 83 5.84 -10.33 4.96
C LEU A 83 4.64 -11.26 5.19
N SER A 84 4.79 -12.57 4.94
CA SER A 84 3.71 -13.54 5.14
C SER A 84 3.27 -13.61 6.61
N ARG A 85 4.23 -13.64 7.54
CA ARG A 85 3.93 -13.68 8.99
C ARG A 85 3.25 -12.39 9.46
N ALA A 86 3.71 -11.23 8.98
CA ALA A 86 3.14 -9.94 9.33
C ALA A 86 1.71 -9.77 8.77
N LEU A 87 1.50 -10.09 7.49
CA LEU A 87 0.16 -10.03 6.88
C LEU A 87 -0.83 -10.98 7.56
N HIS A 88 -0.41 -12.21 7.87
CA HIS A 88 -1.28 -13.15 8.56
C HIS A 88 -1.71 -12.64 9.94
N ARG A 89 -0.78 -12.11 10.73
CA ARG A 89 -1.10 -11.50 12.04
C ARG A 89 -2.03 -10.30 11.89
N LEU A 90 -1.77 -9.40 10.93
CA LEU A 90 -2.63 -8.24 10.66
C LEU A 90 -4.03 -8.64 10.19
N GLU A 91 -4.15 -9.75 9.46
CA GLU A 91 -5.42 -10.34 9.04
C GLU A 91 -6.18 -10.96 10.23
N GLU A 92 -5.50 -11.72 11.10
CA GLU A 92 -6.09 -12.28 12.33
C GLU A 92 -6.57 -11.20 13.29
N MET A 93 -5.83 -10.09 13.40
CA MET A 93 -6.23 -8.91 14.18
C MET A 93 -7.31 -8.06 13.47
N GLY A 94 -7.70 -8.41 12.24
CA GLY A 94 -8.74 -7.74 11.50
C GLY A 94 -8.38 -6.34 11.01
N PHE A 95 -7.10 -5.99 10.86
CA PHE A 95 -6.67 -4.68 10.29
C PHE A 95 -6.50 -4.72 8.77
N VAL A 96 -6.15 -5.90 8.23
CA VAL A 96 -5.90 -6.12 6.80
C VAL A 96 -6.82 -7.22 6.31
N GLU A 97 -7.28 -7.12 5.08
CA GLU A 97 -8.03 -8.18 4.43
C GLU A 97 -7.46 -8.52 3.05
N LYS A 98 -7.60 -9.79 2.67
CA LYS A 98 -7.27 -10.26 1.33
C LYS A 98 -8.40 -9.93 0.35
N SER A 99 -8.02 -9.54 -0.85
CA SER A 99 -8.91 -9.21 -1.96
C SER A 99 -8.42 -9.86 -3.25
N PRO A 100 -9.23 -9.88 -4.33
CA PRO A 100 -8.78 -10.39 -5.62
C PRO A 100 -7.55 -9.68 -6.20
N LEU A 101 -7.27 -8.44 -5.79
CA LEU A 101 -6.16 -7.63 -6.28
C LEU A 101 -4.91 -7.69 -5.39
N GLY A 102 -5.01 -8.33 -4.21
CA GLY A 102 -3.96 -8.34 -3.21
C GLY A 102 -4.50 -8.06 -1.80
N TYR A 103 -3.84 -7.19 -1.06
CA TYR A 103 -4.16 -6.84 0.32
C TYR A 103 -4.53 -5.37 0.41
N LYS A 104 -5.49 -5.07 1.29
CA LYS A 104 -5.95 -3.73 1.62
C LYS A 104 -6.29 -3.65 3.11
N LEU A 105 -6.48 -2.44 3.63
CA LEU A 105 -7.06 -2.29 4.96
C LEU A 105 -8.48 -2.89 4.98
N SER A 106 -8.82 -3.51 6.10
CA SER A 106 -10.21 -3.86 6.40
C SER A 106 -10.97 -2.59 6.82
N LYS A 107 -12.29 -2.68 6.93
CA LYS A 107 -13.11 -1.59 7.50
C LYS A 107 -12.64 -1.16 8.90
N ASN A 108 -12.23 -2.12 9.72
CA ASN A 108 -11.71 -1.85 11.06
C ASN A 108 -10.33 -1.18 11.02
N GLY A 109 -9.47 -1.59 10.07
CA GLY A 109 -8.18 -0.94 9.85
C GLY A 109 -8.32 0.51 9.40
N GLU A 110 -9.29 0.80 8.53
CA GLU A 110 -9.57 2.15 8.05
C GLU A 110 -10.08 3.10 9.14
N SER A 111 -10.85 2.58 10.12
CA SER A 111 -11.39 3.39 11.23
C SER A 111 -10.40 3.57 12.39
N THR A 112 -9.60 2.55 12.68
CA THR A 112 -8.77 2.50 13.89
C THR A 112 -7.39 3.13 13.71
N ILE A 113 -6.84 3.08 12.48
CA ILE A 113 -5.49 3.55 12.20
C ILE A 113 -5.55 5.00 11.72
N PRO A 114 -5.05 5.97 12.48
CA PRO A 114 -5.08 7.36 12.07
C PRO A 114 -4.23 7.57 10.82
N ARG A 115 -4.71 8.38 9.87
CA ARG A 115 -3.99 8.66 8.61
C ARG A 115 -2.68 9.41 8.82
N THR A 116 -2.54 10.10 9.95
CA THR A 116 -1.38 10.94 10.30
C THR A 116 -0.28 10.22 11.06
N ASP A 117 -0.58 9.09 11.71
CA ASP A 117 0.28 8.58 12.78
C ASP A 117 1.31 7.57 12.27
N LEU A 118 1.13 7.10 11.02
CA LEU A 118 2.09 6.20 10.39
C LEU A 118 3.14 7.00 9.61
N HIS A 119 4.40 6.74 9.94
CA HIS A 119 5.53 7.33 9.24
C HIS A 119 5.55 6.83 7.79
N ARG A 120 4.94 7.62 6.88
CA ARG A 120 5.00 7.35 5.45
C ARG A 120 6.47 7.54 5.02
N PRO A 121 7.09 6.56 4.33
CA PRO A 121 8.41 6.76 3.78
C PRO A 121 8.41 8.04 2.94
N LYS A 122 9.34 8.97 3.20
CA LYS A 122 9.51 10.16 2.35
C LYS A 122 9.83 9.68 0.94
N GLY A 123 8.84 9.75 0.05
CA GLY A 123 9.01 9.43 -1.36
C GLY A 123 9.87 10.49 -2.05
N ARG A 124 10.59 10.09 -3.11
CA ARG A 124 11.17 11.03 -4.07
C ARG A 124 10.03 11.80 -4.75
N GLU A 125 10.31 13.03 -5.16
CA GLU A 125 9.35 13.82 -5.95
C GLU A 125 9.07 13.13 -7.29
N TYR A 126 7.81 13.16 -7.72
CA TYR A 126 7.41 12.61 -9.00
C TYR A 126 7.44 13.70 -10.07
N MET A 127 8.04 13.40 -11.20
CA MET A 127 8.00 14.21 -12.42
C MET A 127 7.07 13.58 -13.45
N GLN A 128 6.35 14.43 -14.19
CA GLN A 128 5.48 14.00 -15.28
C GLN A 128 6.30 13.59 -16.51
N LEU A 129 5.98 12.43 -17.09
CA LEU A 129 6.56 11.93 -18.34
C LEU A 129 5.61 12.10 -19.53
N LEU A 130 4.32 11.86 -19.31
CA LEU A 130 3.30 11.91 -20.36
C LEU A 130 1.98 12.41 -19.77
N GLN A 131 1.28 13.25 -20.53
CA GLN A 131 -0.10 13.63 -20.25
C GLN A 131 -0.91 13.63 -21.54
N THR A 132 -2.09 13.02 -21.51
CA THR A 132 -3.02 12.97 -22.64
C THR A 132 -4.46 12.80 -22.15
N TYR A 133 -5.40 12.79 -23.08
CA TYR A 133 -6.82 12.64 -22.83
C TYR A 133 -7.29 11.20 -23.06
N ILE A 134 -8.28 10.76 -22.28
CA ILE A 134 -9.07 9.56 -22.54
C ILE A 134 -10.09 9.92 -23.64
N PRO A 135 -10.13 9.20 -24.77
CA PRO A 135 -11.13 9.44 -25.80
C PRO A 135 -12.56 9.32 -25.27
N LEU A 136 -13.49 10.06 -25.88
CA LEU A 136 -14.91 10.04 -25.54
C LEU A 136 -15.45 8.59 -25.53
N ASN A 137 -16.29 8.29 -24.55
CA ASN A 137 -16.96 6.99 -24.34
C ASN A 137 -16.08 5.85 -23.79
N ILE A 138 -14.83 6.10 -23.40
CA ILE A 138 -14.01 5.13 -22.69
C ILE A 138 -14.00 5.45 -21.20
N ARG A 139 -14.40 4.49 -20.36
CA ARG A 139 -14.35 4.64 -18.90
C ARG A 139 -12.98 4.23 -18.37
N ALA A 140 -12.45 4.97 -17.40
CA ALA A 140 -11.18 4.65 -16.74
C ALA A 140 -11.11 3.19 -16.26
N VAL A 141 -12.19 2.65 -15.70
CA VAL A 141 -12.27 1.25 -15.24
C VAL A 141 -11.95 0.22 -16.34
N GLN A 142 -12.25 0.50 -17.61
CA GLN A 142 -11.93 -0.39 -18.74
C GLN A 142 -10.42 -0.44 -18.96
N VAL A 143 -9.74 0.70 -18.87
CA VAL A 143 -8.28 0.80 -18.93
C VAL A 143 -7.65 0.08 -17.73
N VAL A 144 -8.14 0.35 -16.51
CA VAL A 144 -7.63 -0.28 -15.28
C VAL A 144 -7.66 -1.80 -15.35
N ARG A 145 -8.82 -2.38 -15.73
CA ARG A 145 -9.00 -3.84 -15.86
C ARG A 145 -7.98 -4.48 -16.79
N GLN A 146 -7.52 -3.75 -17.79
CA GLN A 146 -6.55 -4.24 -18.77
C GLN A 146 -5.11 -4.08 -18.31
N LEU A 147 -4.81 -3.27 -17.30
CA LEU A 147 -3.44 -2.99 -16.85
C LEU A 147 -3.08 -3.65 -15.51
N VAL A 148 -4.08 -3.89 -14.66
CA VAL A 148 -3.89 -4.51 -13.34
C VAL A 148 -3.12 -5.83 -13.47
N GLY A 149 -2.06 -5.97 -12.66
CA GLY A 149 -1.23 -7.16 -12.60
C GLY A 149 -0.19 -7.28 -13.74
N ARG A 150 -0.24 -6.44 -14.77
CA ARG A 150 0.69 -6.52 -15.91
C ARG A 150 2.07 -6.00 -15.56
N TRP A 151 3.08 -6.58 -16.20
CA TRP A 151 4.46 -6.09 -16.17
C TRP A 151 4.77 -5.42 -17.51
N PHE A 152 5.67 -4.43 -17.48
CA PHE A 152 6.06 -3.66 -18.67
C PHE A 152 7.57 -3.50 -18.69
N LYS A 153 8.26 -4.17 -19.63
CA LYS A 153 9.74 -4.10 -19.70
C LYS A 153 10.38 -4.46 -18.34
N ASN A 154 11.18 -3.56 -17.74
CA ASN A 154 11.75 -3.72 -16.40
C ASN A 154 10.79 -3.34 -15.26
N LEU A 155 9.58 -2.87 -15.54
CA LEU A 155 8.59 -2.50 -14.55
C LEU A 155 7.80 -3.72 -14.04
N ARG A 156 7.64 -3.79 -12.72
CA ARG A 156 6.93 -4.85 -12.00
C ARG A 156 5.72 -4.25 -11.28
N TRP A 157 4.58 -4.93 -11.42
CA TRP A 157 3.33 -4.53 -10.78
C TRP A 157 3.49 -4.43 -9.26
N LEU A 158 3.03 -3.33 -8.68
CA LEU A 158 2.89 -3.16 -7.24
C LEU A 158 1.44 -3.35 -6.81
N GLY A 159 0.58 -2.44 -7.27
CA GLY A 159 -0.78 -2.29 -6.79
C GLY A 159 -1.47 -1.09 -7.42
N MET A 160 -2.63 -0.76 -6.88
CA MET A 160 -3.43 0.38 -7.29
C MET A 160 -4.08 1.07 -6.10
N ILE A 161 -4.53 2.30 -6.33
CA ILE A 161 -5.36 3.08 -5.42
C ILE A 161 -6.59 3.53 -6.20
N GLU A 162 -7.77 3.24 -5.68
CA GLU A 162 -9.04 3.76 -6.17
C GLU A 162 -9.49 4.90 -5.25
N SER A 163 -9.64 6.10 -5.81
CA SER A 163 -10.14 7.27 -5.10
C SER A 163 -11.44 7.75 -5.74
N GLY A 164 -12.15 8.65 -5.05
CA GLY A 164 -13.34 9.29 -5.63
C GLY A 164 -13.05 10.10 -6.91
N THR A 165 -11.78 10.43 -7.18
CA THR A 165 -11.37 11.21 -8.36
C THR A 165 -10.79 10.34 -9.48
N GLY A 166 -10.58 9.04 -9.25
CA GLY A 166 -10.12 8.11 -10.27
C GLY A 166 -9.19 7.02 -9.74
N TYR A 167 -8.20 6.65 -10.55
CA TYR A 167 -7.33 5.51 -10.27
C TYR A 167 -5.85 5.89 -10.35
N THR A 168 -5.05 5.36 -9.44
CA THR A 168 -3.58 5.37 -9.53
C THR A 168 -3.09 3.93 -9.62
N LEU A 169 -2.37 3.57 -10.67
CA LEU A 169 -1.74 2.26 -10.84
C LEU A 169 -0.23 2.43 -10.70
N GLN A 170 0.42 1.49 -10.02
CA GLN A 170 1.81 1.63 -9.60
C GLN A 170 2.67 0.45 -10.03
N TRP A 171 3.84 0.78 -10.56
CA TRP A 171 4.90 -0.16 -10.86
C TRP A 171 6.22 0.33 -10.28
N THR A 172 7.14 -0.60 -10.05
CA THR A 172 8.53 -0.30 -9.70
C THR A 172 9.47 -0.96 -10.70
N SER A 173 10.67 -0.40 -10.90
CA SER A 173 11.73 -1.09 -11.63
C SER A 173 12.07 -2.43 -10.98
N ASP A 174 12.74 -3.31 -11.71
CA ASP A 174 13.08 -4.64 -11.24
C ASP A 174 14.05 -4.63 -10.05
N ASP A 175 14.95 -3.65 -10.04
CA ASP A 175 15.89 -3.35 -8.95
C ASP A 175 15.31 -2.44 -7.86
N GLY A 176 14.08 -1.93 -8.02
CA GLY A 176 13.42 -1.05 -7.07
C GLY A 176 13.97 0.39 -7.02
N SER A 177 14.85 0.78 -7.95
CA SER A 177 15.48 2.10 -7.98
C SER A 177 14.50 3.26 -8.26
N PHE A 178 13.42 3.01 -9.01
CA PHE A 178 12.37 3.99 -9.27
C PHE A 178 10.96 3.36 -9.37
N GLU A 179 9.94 4.21 -9.34
CA GLU A 179 8.54 3.87 -9.50
C GLU A 179 7.91 4.67 -10.65
N ILE A 180 6.94 4.06 -11.33
CA ILE A 180 6.04 4.74 -12.26
C ILE A 180 4.62 4.67 -11.72
N ASN A 181 3.95 5.82 -11.70
CA ASN A 181 2.53 5.95 -11.43
C ASN A 181 1.79 6.33 -12.71
N LEU A 182 0.71 5.60 -13.00
CA LEU A 182 -0.30 5.97 -13.97
C LEU A 182 -1.51 6.49 -13.22
N ARG A 183 -1.88 7.76 -13.44
CA ARG A 183 -3.11 8.35 -12.90
C ARG A 183 -4.15 8.48 -14.00
N LEU A 184 -5.35 8.00 -13.73
CA LEU A 184 -6.55 8.18 -14.55
C LEU A 184 -7.50 9.06 -13.74
N ILE A 185 -7.56 10.35 -14.05
CA ILE A 185 -8.35 11.35 -13.29
C ILE A 185 -9.26 12.08 -14.27
N ALA A 186 -10.57 12.00 -14.04
CA ALA A 186 -11.58 12.47 -15.00
C ALA A 186 -11.27 11.92 -16.41
N ASP A 187 -11.05 12.80 -17.39
CA ASP A 187 -10.75 12.44 -18.77
C ASP A 187 -9.25 12.50 -19.09
N TYR A 188 -8.39 12.52 -18.08
CA TYR A 188 -6.94 12.63 -18.25
C TYR A 188 -6.21 11.34 -17.87
N ILE A 189 -5.17 11.08 -18.64
CA ILE A 189 -4.12 10.12 -18.34
C ILE A 189 -2.84 10.88 -18.04
N ILE A 190 -2.25 10.63 -16.87
CA ILE A 190 -0.96 11.19 -16.47
C ILE A 190 -0.04 10.05 -16.10
N ILE A 191 1.15 9.98 -16.69
CA ILE A 191 2.21 9.05 -16.30
C ILE A 191 3.34 9.84 -15.66
N GLU A 192 3.71 9.46 -14.45
CA GLU A 192 4.73 10.12 -13.64
C GLU A 192 5.76 9.11 -13.14
N THR A 193 6.98 9.58 -12.88
CA THR A 193 8.06 8.77 -12.31
C THR A 193 8.79 9.52 -11.22
N ASN A 194 9.38 8.80 -10.27
CA ASN A 194 10.29 9.37 -9.28
C ASN A 194 11.78 9.08 -9.58
N ALA A 195 12.07 8.69 -10.84
CA ALA A 195 13.40 8.50 -11.37
C ALA A 195 14.26 9.76 -11.21
N SER A 196 15.48 9.58 -10.72
CA SER A 196 16.40 10.65 -10.33
C SER A 196 17.63 10.74 -11.23
N THR A 197 18.18 9.59 -11.64
CA THR A 197 19.36 9.54 -12.52
C THR A 197 18.96 9.56 -14.00
N GLU A 198 19.87 9.97 -14.88
CA GLU A 198 19.60 9.98 -16.33
C GLU A 198 19.26 8.57 -16.86
N LYS A 199 19.95 7.55 -16.33
CA LYS A 199 19.64 6.15 -16.65
C LYS A 199 18.20 5.79 -16.23
N GLU A 200 17.83 6.08 -14.99
CA GLU A 200 16.48 5.83 -14.46
C GLU A 200 15.42 6.57 -15.29
N LYS A 201 15.68 7.82 -15.69
CA LYS A 201 14.74 8.63 -16.49
C LYS A 201 14.53 8.04 -17.88
N VAL A 202 15.60 7.58 -18.54
CA VAL A 202 15.50 6.90 -19.85
C VAL A 202 14.69 5.61 -19.73
N GLU A 203 14.98 4.79 -18.73
CA GLU A 203 14.23 3.55 -18.48
C GLU A 203 12.76 3.84 -18.14
N ALA A 204 12.51 4.85 -17.32
CA ALA A 204 11.15 5.27 -16.98
C ALA A 204 10.37 5.76 -18.22
N MET A 205 11.02 6.48 -19.14
CA MET A 205 10.42 6.90 -20.40
C MET A 205 10.10 5.72 -21.33
N VAL A 206 10.99 4.74 -21.44
CA VAL A 206 10.71 3.50 -22.20
C VAL A 206 9.54 2.75 -21.58
N GLY A 207 9.49 2.68 -20.25
CA GLY A 207 8.39 2.07 -19.50
C GLY A 207 7.06 2.79 -19.69
N SER A 208 7.05 4.12 -19.66
CA SER A 208 5.84 4.94 -19.85
C SER A 208 5.24 4.73 -21.24
N TYR A 209 6.06 4.67 -22.29
CA TYR A 209 5.57 4.37 -23.64
C TYR A 209 5.03 2.95 -23.76
N ALA A 210 5.61 1.96 -23.09
CA ALA A 210 5.07 0.58 -23.08
C ALA A 210 3.71 0.50 -22.37
N ILE A 211 3.53 1.24 -21.26
CA ILE A 211 2.23 1.38 -20.60
C ILE A 211 1.23 2.06 -21.54
N TYR A 212 1.65 3.17 -22.17
CA TYR A 212 0.80 3.93 -23.08
C TYR A 212 0.39 3.14 -24.31
N GLU A 213 1.28 2.33 -24.89
CA GLU A 213 0.97 1.42 -25.99
C GLU A 213 -0.15 0.43 -25.63
N GLN A 214 -0.14 -0.09 -24.40
CA GLN A 214 -1.22 -0.97 -23.95
C GLN A 214 -2.53 -0.21 -23.76
N ILE A 215 -2.46 1.02 -23.27
CA ILE A 215 -3.63 1.90 -23.15
C ILE A 215 -4.25 2.18 -24.52
N THR A 216 -3.44 2.52 -25.53
CA THR A 216 -3.94 2.83 -26.88
C THR A 216 -4.56 1.62 -27.54
N LYS A 217 -4.06 0.39 -27.30
CA LYS A 217 -4.71 -0.85 -27.75
C LYS A 217 -6.12 -1.02 -27.17
N VAL A 218 -6.29 -0.73 -25.88
CA VAL A 218 -7.62 -0.75 -25.23
C VAL A 218 -8.52 0.30 -25.86
N MET A 219 -8.01 1.52 -26.04
CA MET A 219 -8.78 2.61 -26.63
C MET A 219 -9.23 2.30 -28.06
N HIS A 220 -8.33 1.76 -28.90
CA HIS A 220 -8.65 1.38 -30.26
C HIS A 220 -9.75 0.31 -30.32
N SER A 221 -9.66 -0.72 -29.47
CA SER A 221 -10.67 -1.77 -29.40
C SER A 221 -12.05 -1.23 -29.00
N GLU A 222 -12.10 -0.32 -28.01
CA GLU A 222 -13.36 0.25 -27.53
C GLU A 222 -13.99 1.23 -28.53
N LEU A 223 -13.17 2.05 -29.20
CA LEU A 223 -13.63 2.96 -30.24
C LEU A 223 -14.15 2.22 -31.47
N GLY A 224 -13.48 1.14 -31.89
CA GLY A 224 -13.97 0.28 -32.97
C GLY A 224 -15.36 -0.29 -32.64
N ALA A 225 -15.50 -0.88 -31.46
CA ALA A 225 -16.78 -1.42 -31.00
C ALA A 225 -17.88 -0.34 -30.88
N PHE A 226 -17.52 0.90 -30.55
CA PHE A 226 -18.47 2.01 -30.52
C PHE A 226 -18.93 2.42 -31.92
N ALA A 227 -18.01 2.52 -32.89
CA ALA A 227 -18.33 2.85 -34.27
C ALA A 227 -19.29 1.81 -34.88
N ASP A 228 -19.03 0.52 -34.65
CA ASP A 228 -19.90 -0.56 -35.11
C ASP A 228 -21.32 -0.42 -34.57
N ARG A 229 -21.47 -0.16 -33.25
CA ARG A 229 -22.79 0.04 -32.62
C ARG A 229 -23.58 1.21 -33.21
N GLN A 230 -22.92 2.31 -33.53
CA GLN A 230 -23.55 3.48 -34.17
C GLN A 230 -24.07 3.15 -35.57
N LEU A 231 -23.29 2.39 -36.35
CA LEU A 231 -23.69 1.94 -37.68
C LEU A 231 -24.89 0.98 -37.63
N PHE A 232 -24.93 0.06 -36.66
CA PHE A 232 -26.08 -0.81 -36.48
C PHE A 232 -27.35 -0.05 -36.05
N ALA A 233 -27.24 0.87 -35.08
CA ALA A 233 -28.38 1.66 -34.61
C ALA A 233 -29.01 2.53 -35.71
N SER A 234 -28.20 3.15 -36.56
CA SER A 234 -28.68 3.98 -37.69
C SER A 234 -29.36 3.17 -38.80
N SER A 235 -29.03 1.88 -38.94
CA SER A 235 -29.70 0.98 -39.88
C SER A 235 -31.10 0.51 -39.44
N LEU A 236 -31.37 0.50 -38.13
CA LEU A 236 -32.66 0.11 -37.56
C LEU A 236 -33.68 1.24 -37.57
N THR A 237 -33.24 2.50 -37.66
CA THR A 237 -34.12 3.68 -37.68
C THR A 237 -34.55 4.12 -39.08
N ASN A 238 -34.00 3.49 -40.13
CA ASN A 238 -34.28 3.81 -41.53
C ASN A 238 -35.20 2.80 -42.24
N ASN A 239 -35.84 1.90 -41.48
CA ASN A 239 -36.92 1.00 -41.93
C ASN A 239 -38.23 1.34 -41.21
#